data_AF-A0A401I1A1-F1
#
_entry.id   AF-A0A401I1A1-F1
#
_cell.length_a   1.000
_cell.length_b   1.000
_cell.length_c   1.000
_cell.angle_alpha   90.00
_cell.angle_beta   90.00
_cell.angle_gamma   90.00
#
_symmetry.space_group_name_H-M   'P 1'
#
loop_
_entity.id
_entity.type
_entity.pdbx_description
1 polymer ?
#
loop_
_entity_poly.entity_id
_entity_poly.type
_entity_poly.pdbx_seq_one_letter_code
_entity_poly.pdbx_strand_id
1 'polypeptide(L)'
;MFWKWYKDGEHIVAGEPFYEMIRNDLYGAGVLNVPQVLLGEEEPYGQRVEKTISHLPLERFFHVSGSLRDGIRTSISFKTRLRELTWRELRAFNEASRVFERAVELGDLTPELLQASLDAHGRVLALTEFNAMLPLQWYRDRLAALCEGREPIQMDSFSYSEIMPHRLLLRRGKLKLALTYLRCGGKLRSADYRHYIKHYSHFDIQTLPMLKDPQDEERQALQEVEQILSHASEADVREELASLRTRRYAAKARYDASMGRVVEYMHQNGEAWPAIRNFASALAMISLATTEEEYRHICQDRFWRALGAVIRALELPPSRVNCSSLVEALRQRPLLSLSYNLY
;
A
#
# COMPACT_ATOMS: atom_id res chain seq x y z
N MET A 1 -5.19 -2.96 7.24
CA MET A 1 -5.08 -2.30 8.55
C MET A 1 -6.43 -1.65 8.83
N PHE A 2 -7.09 -1.94 9.96
CA PHE A 2 -8.43 -1.41 10.25
C PHE A 2 -8.36 -0.47 11.46
N TRP A 3 -8.51 0.83 11.20
CA TRP A 3 -8.76 1.83 12.23
C TRP A 3 -10.11 1.56 12.89
N LYS A 4 -10.18 1.81 14.19
CA LYS A 4 -11.45 2.01 14.88
C LYS A 4 -11.77 3.50 14.83
N TRP A 5 -12.82 3.82 14.08
CA TRP A 5 -13.39 5.15 14.02
C TRP A 5 -14.58 5.21 14.97
N TYR A 6 -14.60 6.21 15.84
CA TYR A 6 -15.77 6.49 16.67
C TYR A 6 -15.95 8.00 16.80
N LYS A 7 -17.19 8.41 17.06
CA LYS A 7 -17.52 9.81 17.31
C LYS A 7 -17.38 10.10 18.81
N ASP A 8 -16.64 11.14 19.16
CA ASP A 8 -16.51 11.65 20.52
C ASP A 8 -16.88 13.15 20.53
N GLY A 9 -18.10 13.44 21.01
CA GLY A 9 -18.68 14.79 20.92
C GLY A 9 -18.71 15.32 19.48
N GLU A 10 -18.02 16.43 19.24
CA GLU A 10 -17.90 17.10 17.93
C GLU A 10 -16.71 16.59 17.09
N HIS A 11 -16.04 15.53 17.53
CA HIS A 11 -14.85 14.99 16.85
C HIS A 11 -15.10 13.58 16.33
N ILE A 12 -14.41 13.25 15.24
CA ILE A 12 -14.13 11.88 14.84
C ILE A 12 -12.77 11.51 15.41
N VAL A 13 -12.76 10.40 16.16
CA VAL A 13 -11.56 9.82 16.73
C VAL A 13 -11.17 8.60 15.91
N ALA A 14 -9.91 8.58 15.49
CA ALA A 14 -9.29 7.44 14.84
C ALA A 14 -8.26 6.84 15.82
N GLY A 15 -8.37 5.54 16.13
CA GLY A 15 -7.33 4.78 16.85
C GLY A 15 -7.08 3.36 16.30
N GLU A 16 -5.86 2.84 16.46
CA GLU A 16 -5.52 1.43 16.14
C GLU A 16 -5.33 0.57 17.40
N PRO A 17 -5.79 -0.70 17.41
CA PRO A 17 -5.35 -1.66 18.40
C PRO A 17 -3.87 -2.03 18.13
N PHE A 18 -3.02 -1.66 19.11
CA PHE A 18 -1.58 -1.88 19.26
C PHE A 18 -0.89 -2.80 18.24
N TYR A 19 0.05 -2.27 17.44
CA TYR A 19 1.40 -2.81 17.14
C TYR A 19 2.19 -1.74 16.33
N GLU A 20 3.39 -1.37 16.83
CA GLU A 20 4.40 -0.42 16.29
C GLU A 20 4.12 1.10 16.34
N MET A 21 4.74 1.81 17.31
CA MET A 21 4.55 3.25 17.57
C MET A 21 5.03 4.18 16.45
N ILE A 22 6.15 3.90 15.77
CA ILE A 22 6.62 4.72 14.63
C ILE A 22 5.61 4.69 13.51
N ARG A 23 5.04 3.52 13.21
CA ARG A 23 4.01 3.37 12.20
C ARG A 23 2.81 4.27 12.54
N ASN A 24 2.34 4.20 13.78
CA ASN A 24 1.23 5.04 14.23
C ASN A 24 1.54 6.54 14.12
N ASP A 25 2.78 6.95 14.37
CA ASP A 25 3.20 8.34 14.18
C ASP A 25 3.08 8.78 12.72
N LEU A 26 3.62 7.98 11.80
CA LEU A 26 3.61 8.32 10.39
C LEU A 26 2.20 8.27 9.79
N TYR A 27 1.38 7.29 10.20
CA TYR A 27 -0.02 7.19 9.76
C TYR A 27 -0.85 8.33 10.34
N GLY A 28 -0.72 8.64 11.62
CA GLY A 28 -1.39 9.79 12.23
C GLY A 28 -1.02 11.10 11.54
N ALA A 29 0.27 11.33 11.29
CA ALA A 29 0.73 12.48 10.51
C ALA A 29 0.16 12.47 9.09
N GLY A 30 0.13 11.31 8.42
CA GLY A 30 -0.45 11.17 7.09
C GLY A 30 -1.93 11.54 7.03
N VAL A 31 -2.75 10.96 7.90
CA VAL A 31 -4.21 11.26 7.98
C VAL A 31 -4.45 12.75 8.22
N LEU A 32 -3.68 13.37 9.11
CA LEU A 32 -3.81 14.79 9.42
C LEU A 32 -3.39 15.70 8.26
N ASN A 33 -2.48 15.25 7.39
CA ASN A 33 -1.95 16.06 6.29
C ASN A 33 -2.71 15.88 4.97
N VAL A 34 -3.82 15.12 4.96
CA VAL A 34 -4.63 14.89 3.75
C VAL A 34 -4.99 16.18 3.00
N PRO A 35 -5.49 17.26 3.64
CA PRO A 35 -5.81 18.50 2.93
C PRO A 35 -4.58 19.19 2.35
N GLN A 36 -3.46 19.21 3.09
CA GLN A 36 -2.21 19.82 2.61
C GLN A 36 -1.67 19.07 1.38
N VAL A 37 -1.68 17.74 1.42
CA VAL A 37 -1.19 16.92 0.31
C VAL A 37 -2.14 17.03 -0.88
N LEU A 38 -3.46 16.83 -0.68
CA LEU A 38 -4.42 16.63 -1.77
C LEU A 38 -5.09 17.90 -2.28
N LEU A 39 -5.34 18.85 -1.38
CA LEU A 39 -6.07 20.09 -1.68
C LEU A 39 -5.11 21.28 -1.76
N GLY A 40 -3.88 21.15 -1.25
CA GLY A 40 -2.91 22.23 -1.20
C GLY A 40 -3.26 23.29 -0.15
N GLU A 41 -4.03 22.90 0.87
CA GLU A 41 -4.36 23.76 1.99
C GLU A 41 -3.13 24.01 2.88
N GLU A 42 -3.13 25.11 3.62
CA GLU A 42 -2.00 25.48 4.49
C GLU A 42 -2.02 24.71 5.82
N GLU A 43 -3.19 24.35 6.33
CA GLU A 43 -3.35 23.72 7.65
C GLU A 43 -3.65 22.22 7.58
N PRO A 44 -3.24 21.45 8.59
CA PRO A 44 -3.66 20.06 8.73
C PRO A 44 -5.14 19.97 9.13
N TYR A 45 -5.68 18.78 8.91
CA TYR A 45 -7.08 18.45 9.09
C TYR A 45 -7.56 18.47 10.54
N GLY A 46 -6.66 18.21 11.47
CA GLY A 46 -6.93 18.12 12.89
C GLY A 46 -5.63 18.14 13.68
N GLN A 47 -5.70 17.66 14.91
CA GLN A 47 -4.54 17.61 15.79
C GLN A 47 -4.37 16.22 16.39
N ARG A 48 -3.12 15.92 16.70
CA ARG A 48 -2.77 14.71 17.42
C ARG A 48 -2.80 14.99 18.91
N VAL A 49 -3.63 14.26 19.64
CA VAL A 49 -3.80 14.45 21.09
C VAL A 49 -2.93 13.46 21.86
N GLU A 50 -2.75 12.24 21.33
CA GLU A 50 -1.90 11.21 21.92
C GLU A 50 -1.11 10.43 20.85
N LYS A 51 -0.21 9.53 21.31
CA LYS A 51 0.61 8.69 20.43
C LYS A 51 -0.19 7.74 19.53
N THR A 52 -1.50 7.57 19.73
CA THR A 52 -2.32 6.67 18.90
C THR A 52 -3.64 7.30 18.47
N ILE A 53 -3.89 8.55 18.84
CA ILE A 53 -5.21 9.17 18.74
C ILE A 53 -5.10 10.51 17.99
N SER A 54 -5.84 10.59 16.89
CA SER A 54 -6.06 11.83 16.13
C SER A 54 -7.48 12.33 16.35
N HIS A 55 -7.62 13.61 16.69
CA HIS A 55 -8.91 14.28 16.79
C HIS A 55 -9.17 15.09 15.53
N LEU A 56 -10.21 14.72 14.79
CA LEU A 56 -10.62 15.37 13.55
C LEU A 56 -11.95 16.07 13.81
N PRO A 57 -12.04 17.41 13.69
CA PRO A 57 -13.31 18.12 13.81
C PRO A 57 -14.31 17.59 12.79
N LEU A 58 -15.51 17.24 13.22
CA LEU A 58 -16.50 16.54 12.40
C LEU A 58 -16.96 17.37 11.19
N GLU A 59 -17.00 18.70 11.32
CA GLU A 59 -17.30 19.60 10.21
C GLU A 59 -16.19 19.59 9.14
N ARG A 60 -14.93 19.77 9.55
CA ARG A 60 -13.75 19.68 8.65
C ARG A 60 -13.72 18.29 7.98
N PHE A 61 -13.76 17.24 8.80
CA PHE A 61 -14.45 15.97 8.57
C PHE A 61 -15.14 15.76 7.21
N PHE A 62 -16.40 16.18 7.23
CA PHE A 62 -17.30 16.00 6.11
C PHE A 62 -17.04 17.00 4.99
N HIS A 63 -16.53 18.20 5.29
CA HIS A 63 -16.20 19.19 4.28
C HIS A 63 -15.10 18.70 3.32
N VAL A 64 -13.95 18.27 3.84
CA VAL A 64 -12.84 17.79 3.00
C VAL A 64 -13.24 16.52 2.26
N SER A 65 -13.84 15.56 2.97
CA SER A 65 -14.31 14.32 2.37
C SER A 65 -15.35 14.56 1.27
N GLY A 66 -16.26 15.51 1.48
CA GLY A 66 -17.27 15.94 0.51
C GLY A 66 -16.65 16.58 -0.72
N SER A 67 -15.81 17.60 -0.54
CA SER A 67 -15.09 18.30 -1.61
C SER A 67 -14.26 17.34 -2.48
N LEU A 68 -13.56 16.38 -1.85
CA LEU A 68 -12.79 15.36 -2.57
C LEU A 68 -13.70 14.45 -3.41
N ARG A 69 -14.78 13.93 -2.82
CA ARG A 69 -15.74 13.05 -3.51
C ARG A 69 -16.42 13.78 -4.68
N ASP A 70 -16.80 15.04 -4.48
CA ASP A 70 -17.42 15.86 -5.50
C ASP A 70 -16.46 16.19 -6.64
N GLY A 71 -15.20 16.51 -6.34
CA GLY A 71 -14.16 16.72 -7.34
C GLY A 71 -13.94 15.49 -8.20
N ILE A 72 -13.81 14.31 -7.58
CA ILE A 72 -13.69 13.02 -8.29
C ILE A 72 -14.95 12.76 -9.12
N ARG A 73 -16.15 13.05 -8.62
CA ARG A 73 -17.37 12.76 -9.37
C ARG A 73 -17.54 13.69 -10.57
N THR A 74 -17.24 14.97 -10.44
CA THR A 74 -17.71 16.00 -11.38
C THR A 74 -16.64 16.58 -12.30
N SER A 75 -15.35 16.51 -11.94
CA SER A 75 -14.29 17.22 -12.67
C SER A 75 -13.22 16.29 -13.23
N ILE A 76 -13.00 16.31 -14.55
CA ILE A 76 -11.90 15.56 -15.20
C ILE A 76 -10.55 16.16 -14.83
N SER A 77 -10.43 17.50 -14.82
CA SER A 77 -9.18 18.17 -14.45
C SER A 77 -8.75 17.85 -13.02
N PHE A 78 -9.72 17.76 -12.10
CA PHE A 78 -9.47 17.35 -10.72
C PHE A 78 -8.90 15.92 -10.66
N LYS A 79 -9.52 14.96 -11.36
CA LYS A 79 -9.03 13.56 -11.44
C LYS A 79 -7.60 13.48 -11.98
N THR A 80 -7.30 14.23 -13.05
CA THR A 80 -5.97 14.26 -13.66
C THR A 80 -4.94 14.83 -12.68
N ARG A 81 -5.23 15.97 -12.05
CA ARG A 81 -4.34 16.59 -11.05
C ARG A 81 -4.10 15.66 -9.86
N LEU A 82 -5.16 15.03 -9.37
CA LEU A 82 -5.10 14.06 -8.27
C LEU A 82 -4.20 12.87 -8.62
N ARG A 83 -4.35 12.30 -9.82
CA ARG A 83 -3.44 11.25 -10.31
C ARG A 83 -2.00 11.74 -10.35
N GLU A 84 -1.75 12.91 -10.93
CA GLU A 84 -0.39 13.47 -11.04
C GLU A 84 0.25 13.66 -9.66
N LEU A 85 -0.51 14.20 -8.71
CA LEU A 85 -0.11 14.35 -7.33
C LEU A 85 0.22 13.00 -6.68
N THR A 86 -0.68 12.02 -6.75
CA THR A 86 -0.45 10.70 -6.18
C THR A 86 0.83 10.07 -6.73
N TRP A 87 1.02 10.10 -8.06
CA TRP A 87 2.24 9.59 -8.68
C TRP A 87 3.49 10.37 -8.28
N ARG A 88 3.40 11.69 -8.11
CA ARG A 88 4.51 12.52 -7.65
C ARG A 88 4.96 12.11 -6.26
N GLU A 89 4.03 12.04 -5.30
CA GLU A 89 4.37 11.66 -3.91
C GLU A 89 4.88 10.22 -3.83
N LEU A 90 4.28 9.28 -4.59
CA LEU A 90 4.77 7.89 -4.65
C LEU A 90 6.18 7.79 -5.22
N ARG A 91 6.52 8.57 -6.25
CA ARG A 91 7.88 8.61 -6.80
C ARG A 91 8.87 9.22 -5.80
N ALA A 92 8.50 10.33 -5.18
CA ALA A 92 9.32 10.99 -4.17
C ALA A 92 9.61 10.03 -3.00
N PHE A 93 8.59 9.30 -2.54
CA PHE A 93 8.78 8.28 -1.52
C PHE A 93 9.67 7.12 -1.98
N ASN A 94 9.47 6.57 -3.18
CA ASN A 94 10.34 5.51 -3.70
C ASN A 94 11.81 5.96 -3.81
N GLU A 95 12.04 7.20 -4.22
CA GLU A 95 13.38 7.79 -4.28
C GLU A 95 13.99 7.96 -2.88
N ALA A 96 13.25 8.57 -1.94
CA ALA A 96 13.68 8.70 -0.55
C ALA A 96 13.99 7.34 0.08
N SER A 97 13.11 6.34 -0.10
CA SER A 97 13.31 4.99 0.41
C SER A 97 14.58 4.32 -0.15
N ARG A 98 14.93 4.55 -1.42
CA ARG A 98 16.17 4.03 -2.03
C ARG A 98 17.42 4.69 -1.47
N VAL A 99 17.40 6.01 -1.31
CA VAL A 99 18.52 6.75 -0.73
C VAL A 99 18.72 6.32 0.72
N PHE A 100 17.63 6.21 1.48
CA PHE A 100 17.64 5.73 2.86
C PHE A 100 18.17 4.31 2.99
N GLU A 101 17.65 3.36 2.19
CA GLU A 101 18.12 1.97 2.14
C GLU A 101 19.63 1.90 1.89
N ARG A 102 20.13 2.63 0.89
CA ARG A 102 21.56 2.68 0.58
C ARG A 102 22.40 3.31 1.69
N ALA A 103 21.91 4.37 2.32
CA ALA A 103 22.62 5.01 3.44
C ALA A 103 22.71 4.07 4.65
N VAL A 104 21.67 3.26 4.89
CA VAL A 104 21.69 2.20 5.91
C VAL A 104 22.73 1.14 5.54
N GLU A 105 22.76 0.66 4.29
CA GLU A 105 23.74 -0.34 3.83
C GLU A 105 25.19 0.14 3.94
N LEU A 106 25.45 1.41 3.63
CA LEU A 106 26.79 2.01 3.68
C LEU A 106 27.18 2.51 5.09
N GLY A 107 26.19 2.61 5.98
CA GLY A 107 26.36 3.15 7.33
C GLY A 107 26.53 4.68 7.41
N ASP A 108 26.09 5.40 6.39
CA ASP A 108 26.16 6.86 6.25
C ASP A 108 24.81 7.55 6.56
N LEU A 109 24.13 7.11 7.62
CA LEU A 109 22.82 7.63 7.99
C LEU A 109 22.92 8.89 8.84
N THR A 110 22.29 9.99 8.40
CA THR A 110 22.14 11.21 9.19
C THR A 110 20.71 11.37 9.76
N PRO A 111 20.54 12.10 10.88
CA PRO A 111 19.23 12.45 11.41
C PRO A 111 18.32 13.15 10.40
N GLU A 112 18.89 14.03 9.57
CA GLU A 112 18.16 14.80 8.56
C GLU A 112 17.63 13.87 7.44
N LEU A 113 18.45 12.89 7.01
CA LEU A 113 18.04 11.91 6.01
C LEU A 113 16.93 11.00 6.52
N LEU A 114 17.02 10.57 7.79
CA LEU A 114 15.98 9.78 8.43
C LEU A 114 14.67 10.57 8.52
N GLN A 115 14.72 11.83 8.98
CA GLN A 115 13.53 12.68 9.08
C GLN A 115 12.88 12.91 7.72
N ALA A 116 13.67 13.24 6.68
CA ALA A 116 13.14 13.43 5.33
C ALA A 116 12.45 12.15 4.78
N SER A 117 12.99 10.97 5.10
CA SER A 117 12.41 9.69 4.71
C SER A 117 11.11 9.38 5.45
N LEU A 118 11.05 9.69 6.75
CA LEU A 118 9.84 9.59 7.58
C LEU A 118 8.73 10.53 7.06
N ASP A 119 9.07 11.78 6.73
CA ASP A 119 8.12 12.76 6.21
C ASP A 119 7.55 12.33 4.86
N ALA A 120 8.40 11.83 3.94
CA ALA A 120 7.98 11.31 2.64
C ALA A 120 7.01 10.12 2.82
N HIS A 121 7.27 9.25 3.80
CA HIS A 121 6.37 8.15 4.13
C HIS A 121 5.02 8.66 4.65
N GLY A 122 5.02 9.63 5.57
CA GLY A 122 3.80 10.25 6.09
C GLY A 122 2.91 10.81 4.98
N ARG A 123 3.48 11.47 3.96
CA ARG A 123 2.73 11.96 2.79
C ARG A 123 2.09 10.84 1.99
N VAL A 124 2.80 9.73 1.76
CA VAL A 124 2.24 8.55 1.08
C VAL A 124 1.13 7.88 1.90
N LEU A 125 1.19 7.96 3.22
CA LEU A 125 0.10 7.50 4.08
C LEU A 125 -1.13 8.40 4.03
N ALA A 126 -0.97 9.72 3.85
CA ALA A 126 -2.08 10.63 3.56
C ALA A 126 -2.84 10.20 2.29
N LEU A 127 -2.12 9.74 1.26
CA LEU A 127 -2.75 9.19 0.05
C LEU A 127 -3.49 7.87 0.28
N THR A 128 -3.15 7.12 1.34
CA THR A 128 -3.89 5.90 1.70
C THR A 128 -5.26 6.25 2.30
N GLU A 129 -5.31 7.32 3.09
CA GLU A 129 -6.58 7.85 3.60
C GLU A 129 -7.48 8.30 2.45
N PHE A 130 -6.90 8.91 1.41
CA PHE A 130 -7.63 9.22 0.19
C PHE A 130 -8.25 7.99 -0.48
N ASN A 131 -7.52 6.87 -0.58
CA ASN A 131 -8.05 5.64 -1.15
C ASN A 131 -9.31 5.16 -0.40
N ALA A 132 -9.36 5.35 0.92
CA ALA A 132 -10.56 5.04 1.72
C ALA A 132 -11.75 5.98 1.43
N MET A 133 -11.50 7.19 0.90
CA MET A 133 -12.52 8.19 0.60
C MET A 133 -13.13 8.08 -0.80
N LEU A 134 -12.62 7.20 -1.67
CA LEU A 134 -13.21 6.91 -2.97
C LEU A 134 -14.65 6.38 -2.80
N PRO A 135 -15.68 7.02 -3.39
CA PRO A 135 -17.07 6.68 -3.08
C PRO A 135 -17.54 5.44 -3.86
N LEU A 136 -17.00 4.26 -3.50
CA LEU A 136 -17.27 2.98 -4.17
C LEU A 136 -18.77 2.65 -4.26
N GLN A 137 -19.52 2.92 -3.18
CA GLN A 137 -20.95 2.60 -3.13
C GLN A 137 -21.75 3.40 -4.17
N TRP A 138 -21.45 4.68 -4.33
CA TRP A 138 -22.14 5.52 -5.33
C TRP A 138 -21.96 4.98 -6.76
N TYR A 139 -20.74 4.54 -7.11
CA TYR A 139 -20.49 3.94 -8.43
C TYR A 139 -21.16 2.57 -8.58
N ARG A 140 -21.21 1.77 -7.52
CA ARG A 140 -21.96 0.50 -7.50
C ARG A 140 -23.43 0.73 -7.83
N ASP A 141 -24.06 1.67 -7.13
CA ASP A 141 -25.48 1.97 -7.32
C ASP A 141 -25.74 2.51 -8.73
N ARG A 142 -24.87 3.40 -9.25
CA ARG A 142 -25.00 3.94 -10.61
C ARG A 142 -24.83 2.86 -11.68
N LEU A 143 -23.88 1.93 -11.52
CA LEU A 143 -23.69 0.81 -12.43
C LEU A 143 -24.88 -0.16 -12.39
N ALA A 144 -25.40 -0.46 -11.21
CA ALA A 144 -26.59 -1.31 -11.06
C ALA A 144 -27.79 -0.73 -11.81
N ALA A 145 -28.02 0.59 -11.70
CA ALA A 145 -29.07 1.28 -12.44
C ALA A 145 -28.85 1.23 -13.97
N LEU A 146 -27.61 1.44 -14.45
CA LEU A 146 -27.29 1.34 -15.88
C LEU A 146 -27.50 -0.07 -16.45
N CYS A 147 -27.44 -1.10 -15.60
CA CYS A 147 -27.61 -2.51 -15.96
C CYS A 147 -29.03 -3.05 -15.73
N GLU A 148 -30.00 -2.20 -15.38
CA GLU A 148 -31.38 -2.66 -15.12
C GLU A 148 -31.95 -3.41 -16.35
N GLY A 149 -32.41 -4.65 -16.13
CA GLY A 149 -32.91 -5.53 -17.21
C GLY A 149 -31.84 -6.17 -18.09
N ARG A 150 -30.56 -6.12 -17.70
CA ARG A 150 -29.40 -6.64 -18.45
C ARG A 150 -28.46 -7.45 -17.56
N GLU A 151 -27.41 -8.04 -18.14
CA GLU A 151 -26.34 -8.67 -17.36
C GLU A 151 -25.63 -7.59 -16.50
N PRO A 152 -25.56 -7.77 -15.17
CA PRO A 152 -24.98 -6.77 -14.28
C PRO A 152 -23.46 -6.69 -14.43
N ILE A 153 -22.93 -5.48 -14.56
CA ILE A 153 -21.49 -5.23 -14.53
C ILE A 153 -21.02 -5.27 -13.07
N GLN A 154 -20.22 -6.27 -12.73
CA GLN A 154 -19.66 -6.44 -11.39
C GLN A 154 -18.55 -5.43 -11.13
N MET A 155 -18.57 -4.73 -9.99
CA MET A 155 -17.48 -3.81 -9.62
C MET A 155 -16.12 -4.49 -9.47
N ASP A 156 -16.13 -5.78 -9.13
CA ASP A 156 -14.90 -6.58 -9.03
C ASP A 156 -14.19 -6.71 -10.38
N SER A 157 -14.91 -6.54 -11.51
CA SER A 157 -14.34 -6.44 -12.86
C SER A 157 -13.54 -5.15 -13.10
N PHE A 158 -13.76 -4.12 -12.27
CA PHE A 158 -12.95 -2.91 -12.22
C PHE A 158 -11.91 -2.95 -11.08
N SER A 159 -12.00 -3.96 -10.21
CA SER A 159 -10.97 -4.20 -9.22
C SER A 159 -9.75 -4.79 -9.92
N TYR A 160 -8.61 -4.17 -9.71
CA TYR A 160 -7.32 -4.72 -10.13
C TYR A 160 -6.89 -5.89 -9.22
N SER A 161 -7.76 -6.40 -8.34
CA SER A 161 -7.39 -7.42 -7.34
C SER A 161 -6.95 -8.76 -7.98
N GLU A 162 -7.47 -9.08 -9.17
CA GLU A 162 -7.04 -10.22 -10.00
C GLU A 162 -5.71 -9.98 -10.74
N ILE A 163 -5.21 -8.75 -10.68
CA ILE A 163 -3.96 -8.27 -11.25
C ILE A 163 -3.19 -7.56 -10.15
N MET A 164 -3.03 -8.11 -8.95
CA MET A 164 -2.11 -7.51 -7.98
C MET A 164 -0.69 -8.03 -8.27
N PRO A 165 0.19 -7.38 -9.07
CA PRO A 165 1.62 -7.65 -9.12
C PRO A 165 2.23 -8.12 -7.81
N HIS A 166 1.95 -7.57 -6.64
CA HIS A 166 2.52 -8.03 -5.37
C HIS A 166 1.99 -9.41 -4.97
N ARG A 167 0.68 -9.70 -5.07
CA ARG A 167 0.14 -11.06 -4.84
C ARG A 167 0.59 -12.04 -5.91
N LEU A 168 0.66 -11.61 -7.16
CA LEU A 168 1.20 -12.38 -8.28
C LEU A 168 2.71 -12.60 -8.11
N LEU A 169 3.45 -11.64 -7.55
CA LEU A 169 4.88 -11.71 -7.27
C LEU A 169 5.12 -12.60 -6.04
N LEU A 170 4.33 -12.48 -4.98
CA LEU A 170 4.30 -13.41 -3.85
C LEU A 170 4.06 -14.82 -4.33
N ARG A 171 2.96 -15.02 -5.07
CA ARG A 171 2.60 -16.33 -5.58
C ARG A 171 3.70 -16.86 -6.48
N ARG A 172 4.24 -16.04 -7.39
CA ARG A 172 5.41 -16.38 -8.22
C ARG A 172 6.64 -16.75 -7.36
N GLY A 173 6.90 -16.01 -6.28
CA GLY A 173 7.98 -16.26 -5.34
C GLY A 173 7.81 -17.60 -4.63
N LYS A 174 6.62 -17.85 -4.08
CA LYS A 174 6.23 -19.10 -3.40
C LYS A 174 6.34 -20.29 -4.35
N LEU A 175 5.81 -20.17 -5.57
CA LEU A 175 5.91 -21.22 -6.60
C LEU A 175 7.37 -21.48 -7.02
N LYS A 176 8.21 -20.44 -7.18
CA LYS A 176 9.65 -20.60 -7.45
C LYS A 176 10.39 -21.27 -6.29
N LEU A 177 10.04 -20.91 -5.05
CA LEU A 177 10.62 -21.52 -3.85
C LEU A 177 10.20 -23.00 -3.75
N ALA A 178 8.95 -23.32 -4.07
CA ALA A 178 8.44 -24.69 -4.14
C ALA A 178 9.18 -25.54 -5.19
N LEU A 179 9.41 -25.01 -6.40
CA LEU A 179 10.23 -25.68 -7.41
C LEU A 179 11.68 -25.88 -6.95
N THR A 180 12.22 -24.93 -6.18
CA THR A 180 13.57 -25.06 -5.61
C THR A 180 13.61 -26.13 -4.53
N TYR A 181 12.59 -26.21 -3.67
CA TYR A 181 12.42 -27.23 -2.64
C TYR A 181 12.38 -28.64 -3.25
N LEU A 182 11.57 -28.84 -4.29
CA LEU A 182 11.49 -30.11 -5.03
C LEU A 182 12.84 -30.49 -5.67
N ARG A 183 13.47 -29.54 -6.38
CA ARG A 183 14.78 -29.75 -7.04
C ARG A 183 15.88 -30.15 -6.05
N CYS A 184 15.82 -29.64 -4.82
CA CYS A 184 16.81 -29.90 -3.78
C CYS A 184 16.45 -31.09 -2.87
N GLY A 185 15.50 -31.95 -3.29
CA GLY A 185 15.16 -33.18 -2.57
C GLY A 185 14.44 -32.94 -1.25
N GLY A 186 13.60 -31.89 -1.18
CA GLY A 186 12.83 -31.55 0.02
C GLY A 186 13.61 -30.74 1.07
N LYS A 187 14.71 -30.09 0.66
CA LYS A 187 15.52 -29.24 1.55
C LYS A 187 15.84 -27.91 0.87
N LEU A 188 15.58 -26.80 1.55
CA LEU A 188 15.99 -25.46 1.13
C LEU A 188 17.17 -24.99 1.97
N ARG A 189 18.11 -24.26 1.37
CA ARG A 189 19.22 -23.63 2.09
C ARG A 189 18.79 -22.26 2.60
N SER A 190 19.43 -21.75 3.65
CA SER A 190 19.20 -20.38 4.14
C SER A 190 19.41 -19.30 3.06
N ALA A 191 20.25 -19.56 2.05
CA ALA A 191 20.39 -18.65 0.90
C ALA A 191 19.12 -18.60 0.02
N ASP A 192 18.41 -19.72 -0.13
CA ASP A 192 17.19 -19.82 -0.94
C ASP A 192 16.03 -19.08 -0.23
N TYR A 193 15.93 -19.22 1.11
CA TYR A 193 15.00 -18.43 1.92
C TYR A 193 15.33 -16.95 1.91
N ARG A 194 16.59 -16.56 2.12
CA ARG A 194 17.02 -15.16 2.05
C ARG A 194 16.72 -14.54 0.70
N HIS A 195 16.91 -15.29 -0.40
CA HIS A 195 16.49 -14.83 -1.73
C HIS A 195 14.97 -14.66 -1.81
N TYR A 196 14.19 -15.64 -1.34
CA TYR A 196 12.73 -15.53 -1.33
C TYR A 196 12.22 -14.35 -0.49
N ILE A 197 12.71 -14.21 0.73
CA ILE A 197 12.35 -13.15 1.66
C ILE A 197 12.70 -11.79 1.06
N LYS A 198 13.95 -11.63 0.60
CA LYS A 198 14.42 -10.39 -0.03
C LYS A 198 13.54 -9.98 -1.20
N HIS A 199 13.15 -10.93 -2.06
CA HIS A 199 12.50 -10.62 -3.34
C HIS A 199 10.97 -10.78 -3.36
N TYR A 200 10.36 -11.46 -2.39
CA TYR A 200 8.93 -11.81 -2.46
C TYR A 200 8.16 -11.75 -1.13
N SER A 201 8.67 -12.22 0.02
CA SER A 201 7.84 -12.36 1.25
C SER A 201 7.26 -11.04 1.80
N HIS A 202 7.84 -9.90 1.43
CA HIS A 202 7.48 -8.56 1.90
C HIS A 202 6.12 -8.02 1.44
N PHE A 203 5.52 -8.68 0.47
CA PHE A 203 4.21 -8.28 -0.05
C PHE A 203 3.06 -8.83 0.81
N ASP A 204 3.34 -9.61 1.87
CA ASP A 204 2.34 -10.14 2.78
C ASP A 204 2.01 -9.11 3.88
N ILE A 205 0.82 -8.51 3.78
CA ILE A 205 0.36 -7.38 4.60
C ILE A 205 0.05 -7.79 6.06
N GLN A 206 -0.13 -9.08 6.34
CA GLN A 206 -0.61 -9.52 7.66
C GLN A 206 0.46 -9.47 8.75
N THR A 207 1.73 -9.30 8.39
CA THR A 207 2.84 -9.28 9.33
C THR A 207 3.80 -8.19 8.91
N LEU A 208 4.04 -7.20 9.78
CA LEU A 208 5.28 -6.44 9.73
C LEU A 208 6.41 -7.45 9.95
N PRO A 209 7.21 -7.78 8.94
CA PRO A 209 8.32 -8.72 9.10
C PRO A 209 9.39 -8.17 10.07
N MET A 210 9.31 -6.87 10.37
CA MET A 210 10.22 -6.08 11.19
C MET A 210 10.45 -6.60 12.62
N LEU A 211 9.58 -7.47 13.15
CA LEU A 211 9.62 -7.94 14.54
C LEU A 211 9.80 -9.46 14.71
N LYS A 212 9.88 -10.24 13.63
CA LYS A 212 10.04 -11.69 13.72
C LYS A 212 11.52 -12.07 13.65
N ASP A 213 11.89 -13.09 14.42
CA ASP A 213 13.19 -13.76 14.28
C ASP A 213 13.34 -14.24 12.82
N PRO A 214 14.50 -14.05 12.16
CA PRO A 214 14.76 -14.63 10.83
C PRO A 214 14.38 -16.11 10.72
N GLN A 215 14.52 -16.89 11.79
CA GLN A 215 14.10 -18.29 11.84
C GLN A 215 12.59 -18.49 11.72
N ASP A 216 11.78 -17.57 12.23
CA ASP A 216 10.32 -17.61 12.10
C ASP A 216 9.87 -17.27 10.68
N GLU A 217 10.59 -16.39 9.97
CA GLU A 217 10.33 -16.11 8.56
C GLU A 217 10.67 -17.32 7.67
N GLU A 218 11.78 -18.00 7.92
CA GLU A 218 12.14 -19.24 7.20
C GLU A 218 11.11 -20.35 7.46
N ARG A 219 10.68 -20.52 8.72
CA ARG A 219 9.65 -21.50 9.09
C ARG A 219 8.32 -21.22 8.39
N GLN A 220 7.89 -19.96 8.36
CA GLN A 220 6.65 -19.56 7.69
C GLN A 220 6.74 -19.78 6.18
N ALA A 221 7.86 -19.41 5.55
CA ALA A 221 8.08 -19.65 4.13
C ALA A 221 8.07 -21.15 3.77
N LEU A 222 8.63 -22.00 4.63
CA LEU A 222 8.59 -23.45 4.47
C LEU A 222 7.15 -24.00 4.56
N GLN A 223 6.39 -23.59 5.58
CA GLN A 223 4.99 -24.01 5.74
C GLN A 223 4.14 -23.68 4.52
N GLU A 224 4.31 -22.49 3.94
CA GLU A 224 3.59 -22.10 2.72
C GLU A 224 3.98 -22.93 1.50
N VAL A 225 5.25 -23.30 1.37
CA VAL A 225 5.73 -24.20 0.31
C VAL A 225 5.14 -25.59 0.49
N GLU A 226 5.18 -26.15 1.70
CA GLU A 226 4.61 -27.45 2.02
C GLU A 226 3.10 -27.49 1.75
N GLN A 227 2.38 -26.41 2.09
CA GLN A 227 0.95 -26.28 1.80
C GLN A 227 0.64 -26.20 0.29
N ILE A 228 1.51 -25.57 -0.51
CA ILE A 228 1.34 -25.60 -1.97
C ILE A 228 1.51 -27.03 -2.49
N LEU A 229 2.55 -27.71 -2.03
CA LEU A 229 2.90 -29.05 -2.51
C LEU A 229 1.98 -30.16 -1.98
N SER A 230 1.21 -29.91 -0.90
CA SER A 230 0.16 -30.84 -0.46
C SER A 230 -1.05 -30.87 -1.39
N HIS A 231 -1.17 -29.90 -2.31
CA HIS A 231 -2.35 -29.75 -3.18
C HIS A 231 -2.00 -29.64 -4.68
N ALA A 232 -0.72 -29.54 -5.04
CA ALA A 232 -0.27 -29.34 -6.41
C ALA A 232 0.99 -30.16 -6.70
N SER A 233 1.00 -30.84 -7.85
CA SER A 233 2.19 -31.52 -8.36
C SER A 233 3.22 -30.53 -8.90
N GLU A 234 4.44 -31.00 -9.16
CA GLU A 234 5.46 -30.16 -9.83
C GLU A 234 4.97 -29.63 -11.18
N ALA A 235 4.22 -30.45 -11.93
CA ALA A 235 3.64 -30.07 -13.22
C ALA A 235 2.64 -28.92 -13.04
N ASP A 236 1.75 -29.03 -12.05
CA ASP A 236 0.76 -27.99 -11.73
C ASP A 236 1.43 -26.68 -11.32
N VAL A 237 2.50 -26.75 -10.51
CA VAL A 237 3.27 -25.57 -10.10
C VAL A 237 3.92 -24.88 -11.29
N ARG A 238 4.48 -25.64 -12.25
CA ARG A 238 5.08 -25.11 -13.49
C ARG A 238 4.03 -24.47 -14.39
N GLU A 239 2.89 -25.11 -14.54
CA GLU A 239 1.75 -24.59 -15.31
C GLU A 239 1.24 -23.29 -14.70
N GLU A 240 1.02 -23.26 -13.38
CA GLU A 240 0.56 -22.06 -12.68
C GLU A 240 1.56 -20.91 -12.91
N LEU A 241 2.86 -21.16 -12.73
CA LEU A 241 3.91 -20.16 -12.93
C LEU A 241 3.91 -19.60 -14.37
N ALA A 242 3.70 -20.45 -15.37
CA ALA A 242 3.57 -20.03 -16.77
C ALA A 242 2.30 -19.19 -16.99
N SER A 243 1.19 -19.57 -16.34
CA SER A 243 -0.11 -18.91 -16.46
C SER A 243 -0.18 -17.52 -15.80
N LEU A 244 0.68 -17.21 -14.82
CA LEU A 244 0.63 -15.94 -14.08
C LEU A 244 0.76 -14.70 -14.99
N ARG A 245 1.58 -14.77 -16.05
CA ARG A 245 1.68 -13.69 -17.05
C ARG A 245 0.41 -13.59 -17.90
N THR A 246 -0.15 -14.72 -18.30
CA THR A 246 -1.38 -14.81 -19.09
C THR A 246 -2.57 -14.28 -18.30
N ARG A 247 -2.67 -14.59 -16.99
CA ARG A 247 -3.72 -14.07 -16.10
C ARG A 247 -3.72 -12.55 -16.03
N ARG A 248 -2.56 -11.90 -16.00
CA ARG A 248 -2.44 -10.43 -16.05
C ARG A 248 -3.01 -9.86 -17.35
N TYR A 249 -2.66 -10.44 -18.50
CA TYR A 249 -3.20 -9.98 -19.79
C TYR A 249 -4.70 -10.22 -19.91
N ALA A 250 -5.17 -11.40 -19.49
CA ALA A 250 -6.59 -11.75 -19.50
C ALA A 250 -7.42 -10.81 -18.63
N ALA A 251 -6.93 -10.46 -17.46
CA ALA A 251 -7.61 -9.54 -16.56
C ALA A 251 -7.62 -8.09 -17.08
N LYS A 252 -6.55 -7.63 -17.75
CA LYS A 252 -6.59 -6.34 -18.47
C LYS A 252 -7.64 -6.37 -19.58
N ALA A 253 -7.73 -7.45 -20.35
CA ALA A 253 -8.74 -7.60 -21.38
C ALA A 253 -10.17 -7.59 -20.79
N ARG A 254 -10.39 -8.26 -19.65
CA ARG A 254 -11.68 -8.21 -18.92
C ARG A 254 -12.03 -6.79 -18.46
N TYR A 255 -11.05 -6.04 -17.95
CA TYR A 255 -11.23 -4.64 -17.56
C TYR A 255 -11.64 -3.78 -18.77
N ASP A 256 -10.87 -3.85 -19.86
CA ASP A 256 -11.13 -3.06 -21.07
C ASP A 256 -12.51 -3.40 -21.67
N ALA A 257 -12.87 -4.69 -21.71
CA ALA A 257 -14.20 -5.14 -22.16
C ALA A 257 -15.33 -4.64 -21.24
N SER A 258 -15.14 -4.68 -19.92
CA SER A 258 -16.14 -4.18 -18.97
C SER A 258 -16.31 -2.67 -19.07
N MET A 259 -15.22 -1.93 -19.31
CA MET A 259 -15.29 -0.49 -19.57
C MET A 259 -16.05 -0.19 -20.88
N GLY A 260 -15.80 -0.98 -21.94
CA GLY A 260 -16.55 -0.91 -23.19
C GLY A 260 -18.06 -1.09 -22.97
N ARG A 261 -18.45 -2.12 -22.21
CA ARG A 261 -19.86 -2.36 -21.84
C ARG A 261 -20.50 -1.17 -21.11
N VAL A 262 -19.79 -0.55 -20.15
CA VAL A 262 -20.29 0.65 -19.46
C VAL A 262 -20.54 1.79 -20.44
N VAL A 263 -19.57 2.05 -21.34
CA VAL A 263 -19.68 3.10 -22.35
C VAL A 263 -20.88 2.85 -23.27
N GLU A 264 -21.05 1.62 -23.73
CA GLU A 264 -22.19 1.21 -24.56
C GLU A 264 -23.52 1.40 -23.82
N TYR A 265 -23.61 0.97 -22.56
CA TYR A 265 -24.84 1.10 -21.77
C TYR A 265 -25.21 2.55 -21.52
N MET A 266 -24.25 3.40 -21.15
CA MET A 266 -24.50 4.82 -20.99
C MET A 266 -24.95 5.47 -22.30
N HIS A 267 -24.28 5.14 -23.41
CA HIS A 267 -24.65 5.68 -24.72
C HIS A 267 -26.08 5.29 -25.14
N GLN A 268 -26.46 4.03 -24.93
CA GLN A 268 -27.80 3.54 -25.23
C GLN A 268 -28.90 4.16 -24.35
N ASN A 269 -28.55 4.62 -23.14
CA ASN A 269 -29.43 5.37 -22.25
C ASN A 269 -29.45 6.89 -22.55
N GLY A 270 -28.84 7.33 -23.65
CA GLY A 270 -28.87 8.72 -24.08
C GLY A 270 -27.92 9.65 -23.32
N GLU A 271 -26.96 9.12 -22.56
CA GLU A 271 -25.96 9.93 -21.87
C GLU A 271 -25.04 10.63 -22.87
N ALA A 272 -24.75 11.90 -22.62
CA ALA A 272 -23.87 12.69 -23.48
C ALA A 272 -22.40 12.22 -23.34
N TRP A 273 -21.64 12.28 -24.44
CA TRP A 273 -20.23 11.88 -24.47
C TRP A 273 -19.35 12.45 -23.33
N PRO A 274 -19.49 13.73 -22.93
CA PRO A 274 -18.74 14.27 -21.78
C PRO A 274 -19.06 13.55 -20.47
N ALA A 275 -20.33 13.20 -20.23
CA ALA A 275 -20.77 12.47 -19.04
C ALA A 275 -20.23 11.03 -19.04
N ILE A 276 -20.29 10.36 -20.18
CA ILE A 276 -19.70 9.02 -20.39
C ILE A 276 -18.20 9.05 -20.08
N ARG A 277 -17.46 9.99 -20.69
CA ARG A 277 -16.01 10.14 -20.48
C ARG A 277 -15.69 10.41 -19.01
N ASN A 278 -16.46 11.28 -18.37
CA ASN A 278 -16.24 11.64 -16.97
C ASN A 278 -16.49 10.43 -16.05
N PHE A 279 -17.54 9.64 -16.30
CA PHE A 279 -17.85 8.43 -15.55
C PHE A 279 -16.78 7.34 -15.74
N ALA A 280 -16.39 7.06 -16.98
CA ALA A 280 -15.31 6.10 -17.29
C ALA A 280 -13.97 6.53 -16.66
N SER A 281 -13.65 7.83 -16.70
CA SER A 281 -12.44 8.37 -16.04
C SER A 281 -12.51 8.21 -14.52
N ALA A 282 -13.69 8.35 -13.92
CA ALA A 282 -13.87 8.17 -12.49
C ALA A 282 -13.70 6.71 -12.06
N LEU A 283 -14.27 5.76 -12.81
CA LEU A 283 -14.04 4.32 -12.59
C LEU A 283 -12.55 3.96 -12.75
N ALA A 284 -11.88 4.56 -13.73
CA ALA A 284 -10.44 4.38 -13.92
C ALA A 284 -9.62 4.91 -12.73
N MET A 285 -10.01 6.04 -12.11
CA MET A 285 -9.37 6.54 -10.88
C MET A 285 -9.53 5.58 -9.70
N ILE A 286 -10.70 4.96 -9.55
CA ILE A 286 -10.94 3.93 -8.52
C ILE A 286 -10.04 2.72 -8.75
N SER A 287 -9.88 2.29 -10.00
CA SER A 287 -8.99 1.21 -10.36
C SER A 287 -7.51 1.59 -10.17
N LEU A 288 -7.11 2.81 -10.52
CA LEU A 288 -5.75 3.31 -10.33
C LEU A 288 -5.33 3.34 -8.86
N ALA A 289 -6.24 3.71 -7.95
CA ALA A 289 -5.98 3.66 -6.51
C ALA A 289 -5.51 2.28 -6.04
N THR A 290 -6.02 1.20 -6.64
CA THR A 290 -5.57 -0.17 -6.33
C THR A 290 -4.17 -0.50 -6.88
N THR A 291 -3.77 0.12 -8.00
CA THR A 291 -2.40 0.01 -8.55
C THR A 291 -1.40 0.86 -7.76
N GLU A 292 -1.82 2.04 -7.34
CA GLU A 292 -1.05 2.95 -6.51
C GLU A 292 -0.82 2.36 -5.11
N GLU A 293 -1.83 1.68 -4.55
CA GLU A 293 -1.74 0.92 -3.30
C GLU A 293 -0.63 -0.14 -3.34
N GLU A 294 -0.49 -0.82 -4.47
CA GLU A 294 0.55 -1.82 -4.66
C GLU A 294 1.95 -1.22 -4.82
N TYR A 295 2.08 -0.18 -5.65
CA TYR A 295 3.36 0.50 -5.81
C TYR A 295 3.83 1.09 -4.47
N ARG A 296 2.87 1.60 -3.68
CA ARG A 296 3.09 2.00 -2.29
C ARG A 296 3.63 0.84 -1.46
N HIS A 297 2.98 -0.33 -1.44
CA HIS A 297 3.46 -1.49 -0.68
C HIS A 297 4.90 -1.90 -1.05
N ILE A 298 5.24 -1.91 -2.35
CA ILE A 298 6.61 -2.19 -2.83
C ILE A 298 7.63 -1.22 -2.22
N CYS A 299 7.29 0.06 -2.13
CA CYS A 299 8.21 1.10 -1.64
C CYS A 299 8.23 1.15 -0.11
N GLN A 300 7.11 0.85 0.54
CA GLN A 300 6.98 0.82 2.00
C GLN A 300 7.80 -0.30 2.62
N ASP A 301 7.86 -1.47 1.98
CA ASP A 301 8.70 -2.56 2.49
C ASP A 301 10.17 -2.16 2.63
N ARG A 302 10.78 -1.63 1.56
CA ARG A 302 12.20 -1.24 1.60
C ARG A 302 12.48 -0.25 2.72
N PHE A 303 11.60 0.74 2.85
CA PHE A 303 11.64 1.72 3.93
C PHE A 303 11.60 1.05 5.31
N TRP A 304 10.62 0.16 5.53
CA TRP A 304 10.42 -0.53 6.79
C TRP A 304 11.58 -1.45 7.15
N ARG A 305 12.15 -2.18 6.18
CA ARG A 305 13.34 -3.02 6.40
C ARG A 305 14.56 -2.22 6.81
N ALA A 306 14.86 -1.16 6.05
CA ALA A 306 15.96 -0.26 6.36
C ALA A 306 15.79 0.37 7.75
N LEU A 307 14.57 0.81 8.08
CA LEU A 307 14.23 1.37 9.38
C LEU A 307 14.40 0.38 10.54
N GLY A 308 13.91 -0.86 10.38
CA GLY A 308 14.07 -1.89 11.40
C GLY A 308 15.54 -2.21 11.67
N ALA A 309 16.37 -2.11 10.63
CA ALA A 309 17.77 -2.36 10.75
C ALA A 309 18.53 -1.20 11.45
N VAL A 310 18.08 0.05 11.26
CA VAL A 310 18.48 1.20 12.10
C VAL A 310 18.10 0.99 13.57
N ILE A 311 16.85 0.62 13.84
CA ILE A 311 16.36 0.37 15.21
C ILE A 311 17.20 -0.68 15.93
N ARG A 312 17.50 -1.80 15.26
CA ARG A 312 18.37 -2.86 15.79
C ARG A 312 19.79 -2.35 16.03
N ALA A 313 20.35 -1.63 15.07
CA ALA A 313 21.71 -1.10 15.20
C ALA A 313 21.81 -0.11 16.36
N LEU A 314 20.74 0.63 16.67
CA LEU A 314 20.65 1.54 17.82
C LEU A 314 20.28 0.84 19.13
N GLU A 315 20.11 -0.48 19.12
CA GLU A 315 19.67 -1.29 20.28
C GLU A 315 18.37 -0.78 20.92
N LEU A 316 17.52 -0.13 20.11
CA LEU A 316 16.29 0.45 20.61
C LEU A 316 15.22 -0.64 20.78
N PRO A 317 14.43 -0.61 21.87
CA PRO A 317 13.38 -1.59 22.11
C PRO A 317 12.30 -1.46 21.02
N PRO A 318 12.05 -2.50 20.20
CA PRO A 318 11.19 -2.39 19.02
C PRO A 318 9.74 -1.98 19.34
N SER A 319 9.29 -2.21 20.56
CA SER A 319 7.91 -2.00 21.01
C SER A 319 7.60 -0.61 21.56
N ARG A 320 8.58 0.30 21.69
CA ARG A 320 8.39 1.59 22.40
C ARG A 320 8.99 2.85 21.76
N VAL A 321 9.47 2.76 20.53
CA VAL A 321 10.12 3.90 19.84
C VAL A 321 9.10 4.72 19.06
N ASN A 322 9.20 6.05 19.13
CA ASN A 322 8.45 6.99 18.29
C ASN A 322 9.42 7.71 17.33
N CYS A 323 8.90 8.44 16.33
CA CYS A 323 9.75 9.11 15.32
C CYS A 323 10.77 10.05 15.97
N SER A 324 10.34 10.88 16.92
CA SER A 324 11.20 11.85 17.60
C SER A 324 12.35 11.18 18.37
N SER A 325 12.06 10.11 19.11
CA SER A 325 13.04 9.37 19.89
C SER A 325 14.02 8.62 19.00
N LEU A 326 13.58 8.13 17.84
CA LEU A 326 14.47 7.47 16.88
C LEU A 326 15.49 8.46 16.30
N VAL A 327 15.03 9.63 15.84
CA VAL A 327 15.90 10.67 15.28
C VAL A 327 16.87 11.17 16.35
N GLU A 328 16.41 11.34 17.59
CA GLU A 328 17.25 11.77 18.71
C GLU A 328 18.30 10.72 19.09
N ALA A 329 17.94 9.43 19.15
CA ALA A 329 18.89 8.36 19.40
C ALA A 329 20.00 8.31 18.34
N LEU A 330 19.66 8.59 17.09
CA LEU A 330 20.65 8.67 16.01
C LEU A 330 21.59 9.87 16.18
N ARG A 331 21.09 11.04 16.64
CA ARG A 331 21.91 12.23 16.92
C ARG A 331 22.93 12.02 18.03
N GLN A 332 22.56 11.23 19.05
CA GLN A 332 23.39 11.02 20.24
C GLN A 332 24.54 10.04 20.00
N ARG A 333 24.56 9.33 18.86
CA ARG A 333 25.71 8.49 18.50
C ARG A 333 26.88 9.34 18.00
N PRO A 334 28.11 9.07 18.47
CA PRO A 334 29.28 9.53 17.73
C PRO A 334 29.22 8.96 16.32
N LEU A 335 29.58 9.76 15.31
CA LEU A 335 29.70 9.38 13.89
C LEU A 335 30.69 8.20 13.72
N LEU A 336 30.25 7.00 14.09
CA LEU A 336 30.91 5.75 13.79
C LEU A 336 29.88 4.98 12.99
N SER A 337 30.24 4.80 11.71
CA SER A 337 29.53 4.02 10.69
C SER A 337 28.64 2.94 11.29
N LEU A 338 27.40 2.81 10.80
CA LEU A 338 26.61 1.59 11.04
C LEU A 338 27.31 0.43 10.31
N SER A 339 28.37 -0.11 10.89
CA SER A 339 29.10 -1.25 10.34
C SER A 339 28.23 -2.49 10.48
N TYR A 340 27.60 -2.88 9.38
CA TYR A 340 26.85 -4.11 9.29
C TYR A 340 27.79 -5.33 9.32
N ASN A 341 27.75 -6.08 10.43
CA ASN A 341 28.02 -7.51 10.37
C ASN A 341 26.72 -8.21 9.97
N LEU A 342 26.51 -8.37 8.66
CA LEU A 342 25.46 -9.26 8.14
C LEU A 342 25.90 -10.71 8.34
N TYR A 343 25.29 -11.40 9.30
CA TYR A 343 25.28 -12.87 9.40
C TYR A 343 24.00 -13.44 8.77
#